data_AF-A0A0Q8N4G6-F1
#
_entry.id   AF-A0A0Q8N4G6-F1
#
_cell.length_a   1.000
_cell.length_b   1.000
_cell.length_c   1.000
_cell.angle_alpha   90.00
_cell.angle_beta   90.00
_cell.angle_gamma   90.00
#
_symmetry.space_group_name_H-M   'P 1'
#
loop_
_entity.id
_entity.type
_entity.pdbx_description
1 polymer ?
#
loop_
_entity_poly.entity_id
_entity_poly.type
_entity_poly.pdbx_seq_one_letter_code
_entity_poly.pdbx_strand_id
1 'polypeptide(L)'
;MISKLLRLFFSNPFLFLFVLGLLIYVIYDTYYTANSGSHLIPINGVALIAGVIFESKRITNRWLIVVIIGIVSFIFAFAFLTLIDDPSLNGGHGLVFKLNTSIRIWPPIFLVLYFIFSLVFYKYRIIPKLTEGITLLQSIAVIYWVIDYGFITTNSFFMQTFLVIGLLFSLYSIFHAFTNTHLSNTHKLILSVWSSIIMLLFALDNLHIIDQPAPVENTANLLQILYLGVQYFLLGISSIYIIQNFIMLFRFLPRPGKFFNSKYFSSIRKLKDDHIYRYSDEQVPAIHSLICILFIGSIFFLNYYYQIVPKQFIIWMAFVTFPFIVMLYNHLIGRKNYAYLLLLFLFISCQNKAEKIGKINPDNIKLSQVVSDLTSEQLEKIKDIHEAFAEVDKSSLEQTITDFKRDLHPENEIEIWMQMAEAYKGYLSKNKKNLDEKNEVFKLILSRSMMNSEEAIENSNLKYLSKKEAQEVLSFYNDAPQPLIVE
;
A
#
# COMPACT_ATOMS: atom_id res chain seq x y z
N MET A 1 36.61 -9.34 9.43
CA MET A 1 35.15 -9.46 9.63
C MET A 1 34.63 -10.82 9.17
N ILE A 2 34.94 -11.25 7.94
CA ILE A 2 34.55 -12.54 7.35
C ILE A 2 35.04 -13.77 8.16
N SER A 3 36.30 -13.80 8.62
CA SER A 3 36.83 -14.92 9.42
C SER A 3 36.16 -15.08 10.78
N LYS A 4 35.74 -13.97 11.40
CA LYS A 4 35.02 -13.95 12.69
C LYS A 4 33.58 -14.45 12.51
N LEU A 5 32.97 -14.10 11.38
CA LEU A 5 31.63 -14.57 10.97
C LEU A 5 31.63 -16.08 10.68
N LEU A 6 32.63 -16.57 9.92
CA LEU A 6 32.82 -18.00 9.63
C LEU A 6 33.04 -18.81 10.92
N ARG A 7 33.85 -18.30 11.85
CA ARG A 7 34.08 -18.98 13.14
C ARG A 7 32.80 -19.08 13.97
N LEU A 8 32.02 -17.99 14.04
CA LEU A 8 30.70 -17.97 14.70
C LEU A 8 29.72 -18.95 14.03
N PHE A 9 29.71 -19.00 12.70
CA PHE A 9 28.86 -19.88 11.91
C PHE A 9 29.14 -21.37 12.15
N PHE A 10 30.42 -21.79 12.07
CA PHE A 10 30.81 -23.19 12.31
C PHE A 10 30.80 -23.58 13.80
N SER A 11 30.89 -22.62 14.72
CA SER A 11 30.81 -22.90 16.16
C SER A 11 29.40 -23.17 16.68
N ASN A 12 28.36 -22.81 15.91
CA ASN A 12 26.97 -23.05 16.29
C ASN A 12 26.33 -24.08 15.34
N PRO A 13 26.29 -25.38 15.72
CA PRO A 13 25.81 -26.44 14.84
C PRO A 13 24.34 -26.27 14.44
N PHE A 14 23.52 -25.61 15.27
CA PHE A 14 22.13 -25.32 14.93
C PHE A 14 22.00 -24.23 13.85
N LEU A 15 22.83 -23.18 13.92
CA LEU A 15 22.87 -22.14 12.91
C LEU A 15 23.34 -22.70 11.57
N PHE A 16 24.36 -23.57 11.60
CA PHE A 16 24.87 -24.26 10.41
C PHE A 16 23.78 -25.14 9.76
N LEU A 17 23.12 -26.00 10.54
CA LEU A 17 22.03 -26.87 10.05
C LEU A 17 20.86 -26.07 9.49
N PHE A 18 20.51 -24.95 10.12
CA PHE A 18 19.44 -24.06 9.64
C PHE A 18 19.77 -23.43 8.28
N VAL A 19 20.97 -22.86 8.13
CA VAL A 19 21.39 -22.23 6.87
C VAL A 19 21.58 -23.28 5.76
N LEU A 20 22.11 -24.46 6.09
CA LEU A 20 22.20 -25.57 5.15
C LEU A 20 20.81 -26.02 4.69
N GLY A 21 19.86 -26.17 5.62
CA GLY A 21 18.47 -26.51 5.31
C GLY A 21 17.78 -25.46 4.42
N LEU A 22 18.00 -24.17 4.69
CA LEU A 22 17.52 -23.09 3.83
C LEU A 22 18.13 -23.14 2.43
N LEU A 23 19.43 -23.39 2.30
CA LEU A 23 20.08 -23.52 1.00
C LEU A 23 19.54 -24.71 0.21
N ILE A 24 19.37 -25.87 0.85
CA ILE A 24 18.76 -27.06 0.24
C ILE A 24 17.34 -26.75 -0.23
N TYR A 25 16.54 -26.07 0.61
CA TYR A 25 15.19 -25.65 0.25
C TYR A 25 15.19 -24.71 -0.96
N VAL A 26 16.03 -23.66 -0.98
CA VAL A 26 16.10 -22.71 -2.10
C VAL A 26 16.50 -23.40 -3.40
N ILE A 27 17.48 -24.32 -3.35
CA ILE A 27 17.90 -25.09 -4.53
C ILE A 27 16.74 -25.97 -5.03
N TYR A 28 16.06 -26.68 -4.13
CA TYR A 28 14.95 -27.56 -4.47
C TYR A 28 13.74 -26.78 -5.01
N ASP A 29 13.41 -25.65 -4.39
CA ASP A 29 12.34 -24.76 -4.82
C ASP A 29 12.64 -24.16 -6.19
N THR A 30 13.86 -23.68 -6.45
CA THR A 30 14.28 -23.19 -7.77
C THR A 30 14.15 -24.28 -8.85
N TYR A 31 14.56 -25.50 -8.53
CA TYR A 31 14.39 -26.66 -9.43
C TYR A 31 12.91 -26.98 -9.68
N TYR A 32 12.07 -26.90 -8.65
CA TYR A 32 10.64 -27.14 -8.76
C TYR A 32 9.93 -26.06 -9.57
N THR A 33 10.28 -24.78 -9.37
CA THR A 33 9.74 -23.64 -10.12
C THR A 33 10.11 -23.74 -11.60
N ALA A 34 11.33 -24.14 -11.94
CA ALA A 34 11.75 -24.34 -13.33
C ALA A 34 10.92 -25.43 -14.05
N ASN A 35 10.42 -26.43 -13.32
CA ASN A 35 9.66 -27.55 -13.89
C ASN A 35 8.14 -27.39 -13.83
N SER A 36 7.61 -26.73 -12.79
CA SER A 36 6.17 -26.62 -12.52
C SER A 36 5.60 -25.23 -12.79
N GLY A 37 6.46 -24.22 -12.96
CA GLY A 37 6.06 -22.83 -13.10
C GLY A 37 5.57 -22.16 -11.81
N SER A 38 5.73 -22.79 -10.64
CA SER A 38 5.28 -22.23 -9.35
C SER A 38 6.26 -22.54 -8.21
N HIS A 39 6.30 -21.71 -7.17
CA HIS A 39 7.07 -21.99 -5.96
C HIS A 39 6.34 -23.00 -5.07
N LEU A 40 7.10 -23.82 -4.32
CA LEU A 40 6.56 -24.79 -3.36
C LEU A 40 5.85 -24.11 -2.20
N ILE A 41 6.48 -23.05 -1.67
CA ILE A 41 5.88 -22.16 -0.69
C ILE A 41 5.80 -20.79 -1.34
N PRO A 42 4.60 -20.30 -1.62
CA PRO A 42 4.40 -18.98 -2.16
C PRO A 42 5.05 -17.89 -1.27
N ILE A 43 5.65 -16.87 -1.90
CA ILE A 43 6.35 -15.76 -1.22
C ILE A 43 5.44 -15.05 -0.22
N ASN A 44 4.15 -14.91 -0.55
CA ASN A 44 3.14 -14.35 0.35
C ASN A 44 2.95 -15.19 1.62
N GLY A 45 3.03 -16.52 1.52
CA GLY A 45 3.00 -17.43 2.67
C GLY A 45 4.22 -17.24 3.59
N VAL A 46 5.42 -17.08 3.00
CA VAL A 46 6.65 -16.78 3.75
C VAL A 46 6.53 -15.43 4.47
N ALA A 47 6.06 -14.40 3.76
CA ALA A 47 5.87 -13.07 4.32
C ALA A 47 4.86 -13.06 5.50
N LEU A 48 3.75 -13.79 5.35
CA LEU A 48 2.74 -13.94 6.41
C LEU A 48 3.34 -14.61 7.65
N ILE A 49 4.06 -15.73 7.49
CA ILE A 49 4.76 -16.40 8.60
C ILE A 49 5.76 -15.45 9.28
N ALA A 50 6.52 -14.69 8.49
CA ALA A 50 7.46 -13.70 9.02
C ALA A 50 6.75 -12.62 9.86
N GLY A 51 5.58 -12.14 9.42
CA GLY A 51 4.77 -11.18 10.17
C GLY A 51 4.28 -11.73 11.52
N VAL A 52 3.81 -12.98 11.52
CA VAL A 52 3.37 -13.68 12.73
C VAL A 52 4.52 -13.85 13.74
N ILE A 53 5.69 -14.28 13.27
CA ILE A 53 6.89 -14.46 14.10
C ILE A 53 7.38 -13.12 14.65
N PHE A 54 7.43 -12.10 13.79
CA PHE A 54 7.83 -10.75 14.18
C PHE A 54 6.95 -10.22 15.31
N GLU A 55 5.62 -10.30 15.16
CA GLU A 55 4.69 -9.80 16.16
C GLU A 55 4.75 -10.62 17.46
N SER A 56 4.87 -11.95 17.32
CA SER A 56 5.06 -12.84 18.47
C SER A 56 6.33 -12.51 19.27
N LYS A 57 7.43 -12.16 18.59
CA LYS A 57 8.66 -11.74 19.26
C LYS A 57 8.52 -10.38 19.93
N ARG A 58 7.87 -9.43 19.25
CA ARG A 58 7.64 -8.08 19.78
C ARG A 58 6.87 -8.14 21.10
N ILE A 59 5.84 -8.98 21.16
CA ILE A 59 4.96 -9.08 22.32
C ILE A 59 5.59 -9.88 23.46
N THR A 60 6.16 -11.04 23.16
CA THR A 60 6.74 -11.90 24.22
C THR A 60 8.06 -11.36 24.76
N ASN A 61 8.72 -10.52 23.98
CA ASN A 61 10.11 -10.11 24.13
C ASN A 61 11.11 -11.29 24.27
N ARG A 62 10.72 -12.54 23.99
CA ARG A 62 11.55 -13.73 24.23
C ARG A 62 11.56 -14.66 23.02
N TRP A 63 12.70 -14.69 22.32
CA TRP A 63 12.89 -15.58 21.16
C TRP A 63 12.66 -17.05 21.48
N LEU A 64 13.07 -17.51 22.67
CA LEU A 64 12.89 -18.90 23.09
C LEU A 64 11.42 -19.35 23.00
N ILE A 65 10.47 -18.51 23.43
CA ILE A 65 9.04 -18.90 23.42
C ILE A 65 8.52 -18.95 21.98
N VAL A 66 8.89 -17.96 21.15
CA VAL A 66 8.53 -17.92 19.72
C VAL A 66 9.04 -19.16 19.00
N VAL A 67 10.29 -19.54 19.25
CA VAL A 67 10.92 -20.73 18.66
C VAL A 67 10.24 -22.01 19.13
N ILE A 68 9.92 -22.15 20.43
CA ILE A 68 9.20 -23.32 20.95
C ILE A 68 7.83 -23.45 20.28
N ILE A 69 7.06 -22.37 20.20
CA ILE A 69 5.75 -22.38 19.54
C ILE A 69 5.91 -22.77 18.07
N GLY A 70 6.91 -22.20 17.38
CA GLY A 70 7.23 -22.56 15.99
C GLY A 70 7.54 -24.04 15.83
N ILE A 71 8.42 -24.61 16.65
CA ILE A 71 8.80 -26.04 16.59
C ILE A 71 7.59 -26.94 16.87
N VAL A 72 6.82 -26.65 17.92
CA VAL A 72 5.63 -27.44 18.26
C VAL A 72 4.61 -27.38 17.12
N SER A 73 4.37 -26.19 16.57
CA SER A 73 3.45 -26.02 15.44
C SER A 73 3.92 -26.76 14.20
N PHE A 74 5.22 -26.73 13.91
CA PHE A 74 5.84 -27.46 12.81
C PHE A 74 5.63 -28.97 12.97
N ILE A 75 5.94 -29.53 14.14
CA ILE A 75 5.81 -30.97 14.42
C ILE A 75 4.36 -31.42 14.30
N PHE A 76 3.42 -30.68 14.90
CA PHE A 76 2.00 -31.01 14.83
C PHE A 76 1.44 -30.86 13.41
N ALA A 77 1.86 -29.85 12.65
CA ALA A 77 1.45 -29.68 11.25
C ALA A 77 1.93 -30.87 10.40
N PHE A 78 3.19 -31.28 10.60
CA PHE A 78 3.76 -32.43 9.91
C PHE A 78 3.03 -33.74 10.28
N ALA A 79 2.82 -33.99 11.57
CA ALA A 79 2.10 -35.17 12.04
C ALA A 79 0.66 -35.23 11.51
N PHE A 80 -0.03 -34.08 11.46
CA PHE A 80 -1.38 -33.98 10.90
C PHE A 80 -1.42 -34.30 9.40
N LEU A 81 -0.44 -33.80 8.63
CA LEU A 81 -0.32 -34.11 7.20
C LEU A 81 -0.06 -35.61 6.96
N THR A 82 0.78 -36.24 7.79
CA THR A 82 1.01 -37.70 7.69
C THR A 82 -0.22 -38.53 8.05
N LEU A 83 -1.16 -37.98 8.83
CA LEU A 83 -2.39 -38.67 9.22
C LEU A 83 -3.51 -38.52 8.18
N ILE A 84 -3.52 -37.41 7.44
CA ILE A 84 -4.46 -37.17 6.33
C ILE A 84 -4.04 -37.88 5.05
N ASP A 85 -2.74 -38.16 4.85
CA ASP A 85 -2.26 -38.95 3.71
C ASP A 85 -2.59 -40.44 3.91
N ASP A 86 -3.88 -40.79 3.78
CA ASP A 86 -4.37 -42.17 3.83
C ASP A 86 -3.86 -42.94 2.60
N PRO A 87 -3.03 -43.98 2.78
CA PRO A 87 -2.51 -44.80 1.68
C PRO A 87 -3.61 -45.57 0.92
N SER A 88 -4.84 -45.66 1.44
CA SER A 88 -5.95 -46.35 0.77
C SER A 88 -6.71 -45.49 -0.26
N LEU A 89 -6.58 -44.16 -0.21
CA LEU A 89 -7.29 -43.21 -1.10
C LEU A 89 -6.41 -42.68 -2.24
N ASN A 90 -5.10 -42.60 -2.05
CA ASN A 90 -4.14 -42.06 -3.03
C ASN A 90 -3.32 -43.18 -3.68
N GLY A 91 -3.93 -43.85 -4.67
CA GLY A 91 -3.26 -44.89 -5.46
C GLY A 91 -1.96 -44.38 -6.11
N GLY A 92 -0.84 -45.04 -5.81
CA GLY A 92 0.34 -45.08 -6.67
C GLY A 92 1.13 -43.78 -6.94
N HIS A 93 0.86 -42.66 -6.26
CA HIS A 93 1.68 -41.45 -6.46
C HIS A 93 3.05 -41.57 -5.79
N GLY A 94 4.13 -41.28 -6.54
CA GLY A 94 5.51 -41.37 -6.07
C GLY A 94 5.84 -40.41 -4.92
N LEU A 95 6.89 -40.73 -4.15
CA LEU A 95 7.36 -39.98 -2.96
C LEU A 95 7.48 -38.47 -3.19
N VAL A 96 7.92 -38.06 -4.38
CA VAL A 96 8.10 -36.65 -4.77
C VAL A 96 6.77 -35.90 -4.81
N PHE A 97 5.72 -36.51 -5.37
CA PHE A 97 4.39 -35.89 -5.43
C PHE A 97 3.80 -35.67 -4.03
N LYS A 98 3.99 -36.65 -3.14
CA LYS A 98 3.56 -36.57 -1.74
C LYS A 98 4.29 -35.45 -0.99
N LEU A 99 5.61 -35.40 -1.09
CA LEU A 99 6.42 -34.35 -0.47
C LEU A 99 6.01 -32.96 -0.94
N ASN A 100 5.80 -32.78 -2.25
CA ASN A 100 5.38 -31.48 -2.80
C ASN A 100 4.00 -31.05 -2.28
N THR A 101 3.05 -31.97 -2.24
CA THR A 101 1.70 -31.70 -1.71
C THR A 101 1.74 -31.35 -0.24
N SER A 102 2.51 -32.09 0.57
CA SER A 102 2.69 -31.80 1.99
C SER A 102 3.33 -30.42 2.21
N ILE A 103 4.38 -30.07 1.47
CA ILE A 103 5.05 -28.77 1.59
C ILE A 103 4.11 -27.61 1.23
N ARG A 104 3.22 -27.78 0.23
CA ARG A 104 2.29 -26.73 -0.20
C ARG A 104 1.14 -26.49 0.79
N ILE A 105 0.64 -27.54 1.43
CA ILE A 105 -0.46 -27.47 2.41
C ILE A 105 0.06 -27.13 3.82
N TRP A 106 1.35 -27.34 4.09
CA TRP A 106 1.95 -27.12 5.40
C TRP A 106 1.83 -25.68 5.94
N PRO A 107 2.12 -24.60 5.17
CA PRO A 107 2.07 -23.23 5.67
C PRO A 107 0.74 -22.80 6.32
N PRO A 108 -0.45 -23.00 5.71
CA PRO A 108 -1.71 -22.62 6.35
C PRO A 108 -1.99 -23.44 7.63
N ILE A 109 -1.68 -24.74 7.64
CA ILE A 109 -1.86 -25.60 8.82
C ILE A 109 -0.91 -25.17 9.94
N PHE A 110 0.35 -24.92 9.60
CA PHE A 110 1.35 -24.39 10.51
C PHE A 110 0.88 -23.08 11.15
N LEU A 111 0.33 -22.15 10.36
CA LEU A 111 -0.17 -20.87 10.87
C LEU A 111 -1.32 -21.05 11.86
N VAL A 112 -2.32 -21.88 11.52
CA VAL A 112 -3.45 -22.18 12.43
C VAL A 112 -2.96 -22.79 13.74
N LEU A 113 -2.06 -23.78 13.67
CA LEU A 113 -1.48 -24.41 14.85
C LEU A 113 -0.63 -23.42 15.65
N TYR A 114 0.16 -22.59 14.97
CA TYR A 114 0.94 -21.54 15.59
C TYR A 114 0.04 -20.60 16.38
N PHE A 115 -1.08 -20.18 15.80
CA PHE A 115 -2.07 -19.37 16.50
C PHE A 115 -2.65 -20.08 17.73
N ILE A 116 -3.05 -21.34 17.62
CA ILE A 116 -3.58 -22.11 18.75
C ILE A 116 -2.54 -22.28 19.86
N PHE A 117 -1.31 -22.66 19.52
CA PHE A 117 -0.23 -22.82 20.50
C PHE A 117 0.19 -21.48 21.09
N SER A 118 0.19 -20.41 20.30
CA SER A 118 0.38 -19.06 20.81
C SER A 118 -0.61 -18.79 21.94
N LEU A 119 -1.90 -19.08 21.76
CA LEU A 119 -2.91 -18.91 22.82
C LEU A 119 -2.61 -19.70 24.10
N VAL A 120 -2.14 -20.94 23.95
CA VAL A 120 -1.85 -21.83 25.09
C VAL A 120 -0.61 -21.38 25.83
N PHE A 121 0.50 -21.15 25.14
CA PHE A 121 1.78 -20.77 25.74
C PHE A 121 1.75 -19.35 26.30
N TYR A 122 0.86 -18.51 25.80
CA TYR A 122 0.74 -17.11 26.19
C TYR A 122 -0.24 -16.81 27.31
N LYS A 123 -0.81 -17.85 27.94
CA LYS A 123 -1.92 -17.87 28.93
C LYS A 123 -2.01 -16.72 29.95
N TYR A 124 -0.96 -15.92 30.18
CA TYR A 124 -0.97 -14.76 31.08
C TYR A 124 -0.08 -13.56 30.67
N ARG A 125 0.53 -13.52 29.47
CA ARG A 125 1.59 -12.53 29.18
C ARG A 125 1.50 -11.79 27.86
N ILE A 126 0.49 -12.05 27.05
CA ILE A 126 0.17 -11.13 25.97
C ILE A 126 -0.91 -10.18 26.43
N ILE A 127 -0.50 -9.14 27.13
CA ILE A 127 -1.33 -7.96 27.13
C ILE A 127 -0.41 -6.85 26.63
N PRO A 128 -0.50 -6.47 25.34
CA PRO A 128 0.38 -5.45 24.79
C PRO A 128 0.18 -4.19 25.63
N LYS A 129 1.30 -3.61 26.08
CA LYS A 129 1.26 -2.39 26.85
C LYS A 129 0.66 -1.29 25.99
N LEU A 130 -0.36 -0.61 26.50
CA LEU A 130 -1.01 0.52 25.86
C LEU A 130 -0.59 1.82 26.53
N THR A 131 -0.60 2.89 25.75
CA THR A 131 -0.42 4.26 26.21
C THR A 131 -1.49 5.14 25.57
N GLU A 132 -1.67 6.34 26.12
CA GLU A 132 -2.54 7.38 25.54
C GLU A 132 -2.17 7.68 24.08
N GLY A 133 -0.87 7.69 23.77
CA GLY A 133 -0.39 7.89 22.41
C GLY A 133 -0.79 6.78 21.44
N ILE A 134 -0.80 5.51 21.88
CA ILE A 134 -1.26 4.39 21.04
C ILE A 134 -2.77 4.48 20.80
N THR A 135 -3.56 4.77 21.84
CA THR A 135 -5.02 4.89 21.66
C THR A 135 -5.40 6.12 20.83
N LEU A 136 -4.64 7.22 20.94
CA LEU A 136 -4.74 8.37 20.05
C LEU A 136 -4.49 7.99 18.58
N LEU A 137 -3.38 7.31 18.30
CA LEU A 137 -3.04 6.81 16.96
C LEU A 137 -4.18 5.95 16.37
N GLN A 138 -4.71 5.02 17.18
CA GLN A 138 -5.80 4.15 16.77
C GLN A 138 -7.10 4.93 16.52
N SER A 139 -7.41 5.93 17.35
CA SER A 139 -8.58 6.78 17.17
C SER A 139 -8.51 7.65 15.91
N ILE A 140 -7.34 8.21 15.58
CA ILE A 140 -7.14 8.92 14.32
C ILE A 140 -7.34 7.97 13.13
N ALA A 141 -6.82 6.74 13.24
CA ALA A 141 -7.01 5.73 12.19
C ALA A 141 -8.48 5.36 11.98
N VAL A 142 -9.29 5.28 13.06
CA VAL A 142 -10.74 5.02 12.94
C VAL A 142 -11.44 6.16 12.21
N ILE A 143 -11.10 7.40 12.54
CA ILE A 143 -11.67 8.58 11.86
C ILE A 143 -11.34 8.53 10.37
N TYR A 144 -10.08 8.28 10.02
CA TYR A 144 -9.66 8.10 8.62
C TYR A 144 -10.44 6.97 7.93
N TRP A 145 -10.51 5.80 8.56
CA TRP A 145 -11.20 4.63 8.04
C TRP A 145 -12.70 4.88 7.77
N VAL A 146 -13.38 5.55 8.69
CA VAL A 146 -14.79 5.93 8.56
C VAL A 146 -15.02 6.87 7.37
N ILE A 147 -14.15 7.88 7.21
CA ILE A 147 -14.22 8.86 6.12
C ILE A 147 -13.96 8.17 4.78
N ASP A 148 -12.90 7.37 4.70
CA ASP A 148 -12.43 6.73 3.47
C ASP A 148 -13.39 5.61 2.97
N TYR A 149 -14.14 4.97 3.87
CA TYR A 149 -15.23 4.06 3.49
C TYR A 149 -16.54 4.77 3.11
N GLY A 150 -16.63 6.09 3.28
CA GLY A 150 -17.86 6.84 3.01
C GLY A 150 -19.00 6.52 4.00
N PHE A 151 -18.70 6.00 5.19
CA PHE A 151 -19.77 5.66 6.14
C PHE A 151 -20.55 6.89 6.63
N ILE A 152 -19.96 8.09 6.54
CA ILE A 152 -20.60 9.36 6.91
C ILE A 152 -21.84 9.66 6.04
N THR A 153 -21.85 9.26 4.77
CA THR A 153 -22.96 9.51 3.85
C THR A 153 -24.03 8.41 3.90
N THR A 154 -23.83 7.38 4.72
CA THR A 154 -24.76 6.25 4.81
C THR A 154 -26.01 6.60 5.61
N ASN A 155 -27.19 6.33 5.05
CA ASN A 155 -28.50 6.62 5.66
C ASN A 155 -28.98 5.55 6.67
N SER A 156 -28.16 4.55 6.98
CA SER A 156 -28.52 3.48 7.93
C SER A 156 -28.42 3.99 9.36
N PHE A 157 -29.55 3.98 10.08
CA PHE A 157 -29.62 4.32 11.50
C PHE A 157 -28.60 3.53 12.35
N PHE A 158 -28.42 2.24 12.03
CA PHE A 158 -27.46 1.39 12.74
C PHE A 158 -26.02 1.87 12.54
N MET A 159 -25.65 2.19 11.30
CA MET A 159 -24.31 2.72 11.00
C MET A 159 -24.10 4.08 11.65
N GLN A 160 -25.07 4.99 11.56
CA GLN A 160 -24.97 6.31 12.20
C GLN A 160 -24.80 6.21 13.71
N THR A 161 -25.55 5.32 14.37
CA THR A 161 -25.41 5.06 15.81
C THR A 161 -24.00 4.55 16.14
N PHE A 162 -23.48 3.59 15.37
CA PHE A 162 -22.13 3.06 15.56
C PHE A 162 -21.05 4.15 15.35
N LEU A 163 -21.21 5.01 14.36
CA LEU A 163 -20.31 6.13 14.08
C LEU A 163 -20.28 7.15 15.22
N VAL A 164 -21.45 7.53 15.75
CA VAL A 164 -21.53 8.46 16.90
C VAL A 164 -20.82 7.87 18.11
N ILE A 165 -21.06 6.59 18.42
CA ILE A 165 -20.39 5.91 19.54
C ILE A 165 -18.87 5.88 19.32
N GLY A 166 -18.42 5.50 18.12
CA GLY A 166 -16.99 5.45 17.78
C GLY A 166 -16.31 6.83 17.83
N LEU A 167 -17.01 7.87 17.41
CA LEU A 167 -16.53 9.26 17.50
C LEU A 167 -16.41 9.70 18.95
N LEU A 168 -17.40 9.41 19.81
CA LEU A 168 -17.34 9.74 21.23
C LEU A 168 -16.15 9.08 21.93
N PHE A 169 -15.90 7.79 21.67
CA PHE A 169 -14.71 7.13 22.22
C PHE A 169 -13.39 7.67 21.64
N SER A 170 -13.40 8.11 20.38
CA SER A 170 -12.23 8.73 19.76
C SER A 170 -11.91 10.09 20.35
N LEU A 171 -12.92 10.95 20.51
CA LEU A 171 -12.78 12.22 21.22
C LEU A 171 -12.35 12.02 22.67
N TYR A 172 -12.87 10.99 23.33
CA TYR A 172 -12.46 10.62 24.68
C TYR A 172 -10.97 10.24 24.76
N SER A 173 -10.47 9.45 23.80
CA SER A 173 -9.03 9.14 23.72
C SER A 173 -8.17 10.37 23.41
N ILE A 174 -8.64 11.26 22.53
CA ILE A 174 -7.93 12.51 22.21
C ILE A 174 -7.84 13.41 23.44
N PHE A 175 -8.94 13.58 24.18
CA PHE A 175 -8.96 14.37 25.41
C PHE A 175 -7.87 13.92 26.38
N HIS A 176 -7.84 12.63 26.74
CA HIS A 176 -6.85 12.10 27.69
C HIS A 176 -5.41 12.22 27.19
N ALA A 177 -5.18 12.13 25.87
CA ALA A 177 -3.84 12.31 25.30
C ALA A 177 -3.30 13.74 25.38
N PHE A 178 -4.15 14.75 25.68
CA PHE A 178 -3.74 16.16 25.78
C PHE A 178 -3.83 16.73 27.20
N THR A 179 -4.64 16.14 28.09
CA THR A 179 -4.91 16.74 29.40
C THR A 179 -3.90 16.39 30.48
N ASN A 180 -2.94 15.48 30.23
CA ASN A 180 -2.01 14.97 31.25
C ASN A 180 -2.71 14.64 32.58
N THR A 181 -3.97 14.21 32.53
CA THR A 181 -4.78 13.89 33.71
C THR A 181 -4.51 12.48 34.14
N HIS A 182 -4.15 12.26 35.41
CA HIS A 182 -3.82 10.91 35.88
C HIS A 182 -5.00 9.96 35.65
N LEU A 183 -4.75 8.88 34.91
CA LEU A 183 -5.81 7.95 34.51
C LEU A 183 -6.25 7.09 35.69
N SER A 184 -7.52 7.23 36.08
CA SER A 184 -8.18 6.31 37.00
C SER A 184 -8.32 4.92 36.38
N ASN A 185 -8.53 3.90 37.21
CA ASN A 185 -8.77 2.52 36.74
C ASN A 185 -9.96 2.43 35.76
N THR A 186 -10.98 3.27 35.96
CA THR A 186 -12.14 3.34 35.06
C THR A 186 -11.74 3.87 33.68
N HIS A 187 -10.93 4.93 33.63
CA HIS A 187 -10.47 5.51 32.35
C HIS A 187 -9.54 4.53 31.61
N LYS A 188 -8.62 3.87 32.33
CA LYS A 188 -7.78 2.80 31.77
C LYS A 188 -8.62 1.68 31.18
N LEU A 189 -9.64 1.20 31.90
CA LEU A 189 -10.53 0.16 31.42
C LEU A 189 -11.25 0.58 30.13
N ILE A 190 -11.81 1.79 30.09
CA ILE A 190 -12.54 2.32 28.92
C ILE A 190 -11.62 2.39 27.70
N LEU A 191 -10.46 3.06 27.83
CA LEU A 191 -9.50 3.23 26.73
C LEU A 191 -8.93 1.90 26.26
N SER A 192 -8.72 0.98 27.20
CA SER A 192 -8.27 -0.37 26.93
C SER A 192 -9.32 -1.17 26.15
N VAL A 193 -10.59 -1.18 26.57
CA VAL A 193 -11.66 -1.86 25.81
C VAL A 193 -11.81 -1.25 24.41
N TRP A 194 -11.81 0.08 24.31
CA TRP A 194 -11.87 0.81 23.05
C TRP A 194 -10.73 0.39 22.09
N SER A 195 -9.49 0.38 22.58
CA SER A 195 -8.32 -0.10 21.81
C SER A 195 -8.51 -1.52 21.29
N SER A 196 -9.07 -2.42 22.11
CA SER A 196 -9.33 -3.79 21.65
C SER A 196 -10.38 -3.89 20.57
N ILE A 197 -11.43 -3.07 20.63
CA ILE A 197 -12.45 -3.00 19.57
C ILE A 197 -11.81 -2.53 18.26
N ILE A 198 -11.02 -1.46 18.31
CA ILE A 198 -10.36 -0.89 17.14
C ILE A 198 -9.39 -1.89 16.49
N MET A 199 -8.52 -2.49 17.31
CA MET A 199 -7.54 -3.44 16.80
C MET A 199 -8.19 -4.69 16.21
N LEU A 200 -9.30 -5.17 16.78
CA LEU A 200 -10.06 -6.27 16.20
C LEU A 200 -10.70 -5.85 14.86
N LEU A 201 -11.33 -4.68 14.81
CA LEU A 201 -11.95 -4.13 13.61
C LEU A 201 -10.95 -4.02 12.46
N PHE A 202 -9.79 -3.38 12.67
CA PHE A 202 -8.77 -3.24 11.63
C PHE A 202 -8.12 -4.55 11.24
N ALA A 203 -8.01 -5.50 12.17
CA ALA A 203 -7.42 -6.78 11.85
C ALA A 203 -8.37 -7.67 11.04
N LEU A 204 -9.69 -7.57 11.27
CA LEU A 204 -10.71 -8.20 10.43
C LEU A 204 -10.80 -7.53 9.05
N ASP A 205 -10.77 -6.20 9.00
CA ASP A 205 -10.78 -5.46 7.73
C ASP A 205 -9.59 -5.83 6.84
N ASN A 206 -8.42 -6.07 7.44
CA ASN A 206 -7.21 -6.50 6.74
C ASN A 206 -7.31 -7.90 6.10
N LEU A 207 -8.28 -8.74 6.51
CA LEU A 207 -8.47 -10.07 5.92
C LEU A 207 -8.93 -10.01 4.45
N HIS A 208 -9.54 -8.90 4.00
CA HIS A 208 -9.96 -8.72 2.60
C HIS A 208 -8.79 -8.78 1.61
N ILE A 209 -7.53 -8.63 2.08
CA ILE A 209 -6.33 -8.84 1.25
C ILE A 209 -6.29 -10.26 0.67
N ILE A 210 -6.91 -11.24 1.35
CA ILE A 210 -6.92 -12.66 0.94
C ILE A 210 -7.79 -12.88 -0.33
N ASP A 211 -8.70 -11.96 -0.65
CA ASP A 211 -9.65 -12.12 -1.76
C ASP A 211 -9.02 -11.86 -3.14
N GLN A 212 -7.75 -11.43 -3.22
CA GLN A 212 -7.04 -11.26 -4.49
C GLN A 212 -6.32 -12.56 -4.92
N PRO A 213 -6.77 -13.25 -5.98
CA PRO A 213 -6.48 -14.67 -6.22
C PRO A 213 -5.15 -14.98 -6.91
N ALA A 214 -4.30 -13.99 -7.25
CA ALA A 214 -3.12 -14.25 -8.06
C ALA A 214 -1.86 -14.50 -7.19
N PRO A 215 -1.14 -15.62 -7.38
CA PRO A 215 0.19 -15.78 -6.79
C PRO A 215 1.12 -14.68 -7.34
N VAL A 216 1.75 -13.98 -6.40
CA VAL A 216 2.66 -12.82 -6.58
C VAL A 216 3.73 -13.07 -7.66
N GLU A 217 4.12 -14.32 -7.82
CA GLU A 217 5.25 -14.80 -8.62
C GLU A 217 5.02 -14.74 -10.13
N ASN A 218 3.76 -14.62 -10.58
CA ASN A 218 3.45 -14.45 -12.01
C ASN A 218 3.64 -13.00 -12.48
N THR A 219 4.00 -12.07 -11.57
CA THR A 219 4.23 -10.67 -11.92
C THR A 219 5.73 -10.41 -12.13
N ALA A 220 6.12 -9.94 -13.32
CA ALA A 220 7.53 -9.64 -13.63
C ALA A 220 8.09 -8.39 -12.90
N ASN A 221 7.29 -7.74 -12.05
CA ASN A 221 7.63 -6.45 -11.45
C ASN A 221 8.05 -6.61 -9.98
N LEU A 222 9.34 -6.42 -9.70
CA LEU A 222 9.92 -6.48 -8.35
C LEU A 222 9.19 -5.58 -7.33
N LEU A 223 8.75 -4.39 -7.75
CA LEU A 223 8.04 -3.46 -6.87
C LEU A 223 6.68 -4.04 -6.42
N GLN A 224 5.99 -4.73 -7.33
CA GLN A 224 4.71 -5.38 -7.03
C GLN A 224 4.90 -6.58 -6.11
N ILE A 225 5.97 -7.37 -6.33
CA ILE A 225 6.35 -8.47 -5.44
C ILE A 225 6.63 -7.96 -4.03
N LEU A 226 7.42 -6.89 -3.90
CA LEU A 226 7.73 -6.29 -2.61
C LEU A 226 6.47 -5.76 -1.92
N TYR A 227 5.62 -5.04 -2.65
CA TYR A 227 4.37 -4.49 -2.13
C TYR A 227 3.44 -5.58 -1.59
N LEU A 228 3.22 -6.65 -2.36
CA LEU A 228 2.43 -7.80 -1.93
C LEU A 228 3.09 -8.51 -0.75
N GLY A 229 4.41 -8.68 -0.78
CA GLY A 229 5.17 -9.24 0.36
C GLY A 229 4.94 -8.44 1.64
N VAL A 230 5.01 -7.11 1.59
CA VAL A 230 4.73 -6.26 2.75
C VAL A 230 3.27 -6.37 3.19
N GLN A 231 2.31 -6.40 2.26
CA GLN A 231 0.89 -6.61 2.60
C GLN A 231 0.65 -7.90 3.38
N TYR A 232 1.20 -9.03 2.92
CA TYR A 232 1.05 -10.31 3.62
C TYR A 232 1.83 -10.35 4.94
N PHE A 233 2.97 -9.66 5.02
CA PHE A 233 3.67 -9.47 6.29
C PHE A 233 2.81 -8.71 7.31
N LEU A 234 2.15 -7.62 6.89
CA LEU A 234 1.22 -6.87 7.73
C LEU A 234 -0.02 -7.70 8.11
N LEU A 235 -0.51 -8.55 7.20
CA LEU A 235 -1.56 -9.53 7.48
C LEU A 235 -1.14 -10.53 8.58
N GLY A 236 0.11 -10.99 8.51
CA GLY A 236 0.73 -11.79 9.57
C GLY A 236 0.72 -11.07 10.92
N ILE A 237 1.13 -9.79 10.95
CA ILE A 237 1.07 -8.96 12.17
C ILE A 237 -0.38 -8.83 12.68
N SER A 238 -1.33 -8.49 11.80
CA SER A 238 -2.72 -8.25 12.19
C SER A 238 -3.40 -9.50 12.74
N SER A 239 -3.09 -10.69 12.20
CA SER A 239 -3.67 -11.95 12.69
C SER A 239 -3.42 -12.21 14.18
N ILE A 240 -2.23 -11.86 14.68
CA ILE A 240 -1.88 -11.98 16.10
C ILE A 240 -2.74 -11.03 16.94
N TYR A 241 -3.08 -9.85 16.40
CA TYR A 241 -4.00 -8.91 17.05
C TYR A 241 -5.46 -9.35 17.03
N ILE A 242 -5.93 -10.04 15.98
CA ILE A 242 -7.28 -10.65 15.96
C ILE A 242 -7.44 -11.51 17.20
N ILE A 243 -6.51 -12.46 17.38
CA ILE A 243 -6.56 -13.47 18.42
C ILE A 243 -6.58 -12.84 19.82
N GLN A 244 -5.71 -11.87 20.06
CA GLN A 244 -5.57 -11.22 21.37
C GLN A 244 -6.78 -10.38 21.73
N ASN A 245 -7.19 -9.51 20.81
CA ASN A 245 -8.29 -8.59 21.07
C ASN A 245 -9.62 -9.32 21.07
N PHE A 246 -9.78 -10.35 20.24
CA PHE A 246 -10.92 -11.25 20.32
C PHE A 246 -11.04 -11.90 21.70
N ILE A 247 -9.95 -12.44 22.27
CA ILE A 247 -10.01 -13.02 23.62
C ILE A 247 -10.35 -11.99 24.69
N MET A 248 -9.73 -10.80 24.62
CA MET A 248 -9.97 -9.73 25.60
C MET A 248 -11.43 -9.26 25.58
N LEU A 249 -12.07 -9.21 24.41
CA LEU A 249 -13.48 -8.83 24.27
C LEU A 249 -14.44 -9.99 24.54
N PHE A 250 -14.21 -11.16 23.95
CA PHE A 250 -15.12 -12.30 24.03
C PHE A 250 -15.22 -12.87 25.45
N ARG A 251 -14.18 -12.73 26.27
CA ARG A 251 -14.22 -13.17 27.69
C ARG A 251 -15.20 -12.36 28.56
N PHE A 252 -15.73 -11.24 28.07
CA PHE A 252 -16.84 -10.55 28.74
C PHE A 252 -18.17 -11.31 28.58
N LEU A 253 -18.29 -12.20 27.60
CA LEU A 253 -19.51 -12.98 27.37
C LEU A 253 -19.53 -14.22 28.28
N PRO A 254 -20.67 -14.53 28.93
CA PRO A 254 -20.80 -15.72 29.75
C PRO A 254 -20.69 -16.99 28.90
N ARG A 255 -20.02 -18.02 29.42
CA ARG A 255 -19.94 -19.32 28.75
C ARG A 255 -21.26 -20.09 28.92
N PRO A 256 -21.67 -20.89 27.92
CA PRO A 256 -22.82 -21.79 28.06
C PRO A 256 -22.73 -22.63 29.34
N GLY A 257 -23.81 -22.69 30.11
CA GLY A 257 -23.88 -23.43 31.38
C GLY A 257 -23.22 -22.76 32.60
N LYS A 258 -22.65 -21.55 32.45
CA LYS A 258 -22.04 -20.76 33.55
C LYS A 258 -22.55 -19.31 33.59
N PHE A 259 -23.79 -19.10 33.18
CA PHE A 259 -24.41 -17.78 33.16
C PHE A 259 -24.47 -17.18 34.56
N PHE A 260 -23.84 -16.02 34.74
CA PHE A 260 -23.97 -15.14 35.91
C PHE A 260 -23.74 -15.79 37.29
N ASN A 261 -22.84 -16.78 37.39
CA ASN A 261 -22.43 -17.35 38.67
C ASN A 261 -21.20 -16.62 39.28
N SER A 262 -20.83 -16.97 40.52
CA SER A 262 -19.68 -16.35 41.21
C SER A 262 -18.35 -16.54 40.46
N LYS A 263 -18.17 -17.69 39.79
CA LYS A 263 -16.98 -17.98 38.95
C LYS A 263 -16.93 -17.09 37.71
N TYR A 264 -18.08 -16.74 37.12
CA TYR A 264 -18.17 -15.78 36.03
C TYR A 264 -17.73 -14.40 36.51
N PHE A 265 -18.32 -13.88 37.60
CA PHE A 265 -17.96 -12.56 38.12
C PHE A 265 -16.49 -12.45 38.57
N SER A 266 -15.91 -13.52 39.14
CA SER A 266 -14.48 -13.52 39.45
C SER A 266 -13.61 -13.49 38.19
N SER A 267 -14.03 -14.19 37.13
CA SER A 267 -13.32 -14.14 35.84
C SER A 267 -13.42 -12.79 35.15
N ILE A 268 -14.56 -12.09 35.26
CA ILE A 268 -14.75 -10.73 34.76
C ILE A 268 -13.92 -9.73 35.56
N ARG A 269 -13.83 -9.87 36.88
CA ARG A 269 -12.96 -9.02 37.70
C ARG A 269 -11.50 -9.15 37.24
N LYS A 270 -11.02 -10.38 37.08
CA LYS A 270 -9.68 -10.64 36.54
C LYS A 270 -9.49 -10.05 35.14
N LEU A 271 -10.49 -10.15 34.26
CA LEU A 271 -10.43 -9.56 32.92
C LEU A 271 -10.37 -8.02 32.95
N LYS A 272 -11.12 -7.38 33.86
CA LYS A 272 -11.02 -5.93 34.07
C LYS A 272 -9.63 -5.54 34.56
N ASP A 273 -9.07 -6.31 35.50
CA ASP A 273 -7.70 -6.09 35.99
C ASP A 273 -6.69 -6.26 34.85
N ASP A 274 -6.83 -7.29 34.01
CA ASP A 274 -6.01 -7.50 32.80
C ASP A 274 -6.08 -6.28 31.85
N HIS A 275 -7.26 -5.70 31.65
CA HIS A 275 -7.45 -4.48 30.86
C HIS A 275 -6.85 -3.22 31.50
N ILE A 276 -6.91 -3.10 32.82
CA ILE A 276 -6.36 -1.95 33.55
C ILE A 276 -4.83 -2.02 33.55
N TYR A 277 -4.26 -3.19 33.89
CA TYR A 277 -2.82 -3.38 34.08
C TYR A 277 -2.02 -3.28 32.79
N ARG A 278 -2.65 -3.47 31.62
CA ARG A 278 -2.00 -3.26 30.33
C ARG A 278 -1.81 -1.79 29.97
N TYR A 279 -2.62 -0.92 30.55
CA TYR A 279 -2.56 0.50 30.24
C TYR A 279 -1.50 1.16 31.13
N SER A 280 -0.56 1.87 30.51
CA SER A 280 0.56 2.49 31.21
C SER A 280 0.08 3.52 32.24
N ASP A 281 0.79 3.59 33.36
CA ASP A 281 0.67 4.67 34.34
C ASP A 281 1.41 5.94 33.88
N GLU A 282 2.35 5.78 32.95
CA GLU A 282 3.11 6.89 32.37
C GLU A 282 2.29 7.64 31.32
N GLN A 283 2.21 8.96 31.49
CA GLN A 283 1.51 9.85 30.56
C GLN A 283 2.38 10.24 29.38
N VAL A 284 1.72 10.43 28.24
CA VAL A 284 2.41 10.90 27.03
C VAL A 284 2.37 12.42 27.01
N PRO A 285 3.52 13.11 26.94
CA PRO A 285 3.52 14.57 26.85
C PRO A 285 2.69 15.07 25.67
N ALA A 286 1.87 16.09 25.89
CA ALA A 286 0.97 16.68 24.88
C ALA A 286 1.67 17.05 23.57
N ILE A 287 2.96 17.43 23.61
CA ILE A 287 3.74 17.70 22.40
C ILE A 287 3.93 16.47 21.51
N HIS A 288 4.12 15.28 22.09
CA HIS A 288 4.19 14.03 21.33
C HIS A 288 2.81 13.66 20.75
N SER A 289 1.74 13.94 21.49
CA SER A 289 0.36 13.77 21.00
C SER A 289 0.07 14.70 19.81
N LEU A 290 0.52 15.96 19.85
CA LEU A 290 0.41 16.89 18.73
C LEU A 290 1.22 16.43 17.51
N ILE A 291 2.46 15.99 17.71
CA ILE A 291 3.30 15.43 16.64
C ILE A 291 2.62 14.20 16.02
N CYS A 292 2.02 13.33 16.84
CA CYS A 292 1.26 12.17 16.37
C CYS A 292 0.11 12.59 15.45
N ILE A 293 -0.72 13.55 15.87
CA ILE A 293 -1.84 14.06 15.06
C ILE A 293 -1.33 14.64 13.74
N LEU A 294 -0.32 15.51 13.78
CA LEU A 294 0.18 16.16 12.57
C LEU A 294 0.79 15.14 11.61
N PHE A 295 1.62 14.22 12.10
CA PHE A 295 2.30 13.24 11.27
C PHE A 295 1.33 12.23 10.67
N ILE A 296 0.53 11.57 11.51
CA ILE A 296 -0.40 10.52 11.08
C ILE A 296 -1.58 11.12 10.32
N GLY A 297 -2.10 12.26 10.78
CA GLY A 297 -3.15 12.99 10.09
C GLY A 297 -2.71 13.42 8.69
N SER A 298 -1.47 13.90 8.52
CA SER A 298 -0.93 14.22 7.19
C SER A 298 -0.82 12.98 6.30
N ILE A 299 -0.29 11.87 6.82
CA ILE A 299 -0.18 10.61 6.07
C ILE A 299 -1.56 10.13 5.60
N PHE A 300 -2.56 10.12 6.49
CA PHE A 300 -3.91 9.68 6.15
C PHE A 300 -4.64 10.67 5.24
N PHE A 301 -4.46 11.98 5.42
CA PHE A 301 -5.01 13.00 4.54
C PHE A 301 -4.46 12.87 3.11
N LEU A 302 -3.14 12.71 2.98
CA LEU A 302 -2.50 12.47 1.68
C LEU A 302 -3.00 11.17 1.06
N ASN A 303 -3.13 10.09 1.84
CA ASN A 303 -3.65 8.83 1.30
C ASN A 303 -5.13 8.94 0.88
N TYR A 304 -5.95 9.67 1.63
CA TYR A 304 -7.35 9.92 1.29
C TYR A 304 -7.48 10.67 -0.05
N TYR A 305 -6.69 11.73 -0.24
CA TYR A 305 -6.77 12.57 -1.43
C TYR A 305 -6.15 11.90 -2.66
N TYR A 306 -4.98 11.29 -2.52
CA TYR A 306 -4.22 10.73 -3.64
C TYR A 306 -4.41 9.22 -3.86
N GLN A 307 -5.10 8.51 -2.95
CA GLN A 307 -5.36 7.07 -3.03
C GLN A 307 -4.10 6.23 -3.33
N ILE A 308 -2.98 6.62 -2.70
CA ILE A 308 -1.63 6.09 -3.01
C ILE A 308 -1.57 4.58 -2.78
N VAL A 309 -2.16 4.13 -1.66
CA VAL A 309 -2.23 2.74 -1.23
C VAL A 309 -3.59 2.44 -0.62
N PRO A 310 -4.03 1.16 -0.59
CA PRO A 310 -5.23 0.76 0.10
C PRO A 310 -5.22 1.20 1.56
N LYS A 311 -6.38 1.62 2.05
CA LYS A 311 -6.58 2.11 3.42
C LYS A 311 -6.10 1.12 4.50
N GLN A 312 -6.31 -0.18 4.31
CA GLN A 312 -5.85 -1.21 5.26
C GLN A 312 -4.32 -1.20 5.37
N PHE A 313 -3.65 -1.09 4.22
CA PHE A 313 -2.19 -1.06 4.15
C PHE A 313 -1.64 0.16 4.89
N ILE A 314 -2.16 1.37 4.64
CA ILE A 314 -1.61 2.58 5.29
C ILE A 314 -1.86 2.59 6.80
N ILE A 315 -3.01 2.07 7.26
CA ILE A 315 -3.34 1.97 8.69
C ILE A 315 -2.36 1.01 9.39
N TRP A 316 -2.16 -0.19 8.83
CA TRP A 316 -1.24 -1.17 9.41
C TRP A 316 0.21 -0.72 9.33
N MET A 317 0.60 -0.08 8.23
CA MET A 317 1.92 0.56 8.12
C MET A 317 2.11 1.62 9.20
N ALA A 318 1.12 2.47 9.46
CA ALA A 318 1.19 3.46 10.54
C ALA A 318 1.36 2.80 11.92
N PHE A 319 0.59 1.76 12.23
CA PHE A 319 0.69 1.05 13.52
C PHE A 319 2.04 0.36 13.73
N VAL A 320 2.64 -0.17 12.67
CA VAL A 320 3.95 -0.82 12.75
C VAL A 320 5.05 0.22 12.82
N THR A 321 5.06 1.20 11.91
CA THR A 321 6.19 2.12 11.73
C THR A 321 6.23 3.25 12.75
N PHE A 322 5.09 3.81 13.16
CA PHE A 322 5.06 4.97 14.04
C PHE A 322 5.78 4.76 15.38
N PRO A 323 5.59 3.63 16.10
CA PRO A 323 6.36 3.36 17.32
C PRO A 323 7.88 3.32 17.07
N PHE A 324 8.32 2.76 15.93
CA PHE A 324 9.74 2.76 15.57
C PHE A 324 10.26 4.16 15.25
N ILE A 325 9.46 4.99 14.59
CA ILE A 325 9.80 6.39 14.32
C ILE A 325 9.96 7.14 15.64
N VAL A 326 9.04 6.98 16.60
CA VAL A 326 9.15 7.60 17.93
C VAL A 326 10.37 7.08 18.70
N MET A 327 10.65 5.79 18.64
CA MET A 327 11.85 5.20 19.27
C MET A 327 13.13 5.76 18.64
N LEU A 328 13.19 5.84 17.32
CA LEU A 328 14.33 6.39 16.59
C LEU A 328 14.49 7.89 16.87
N TYR A 329 13.39 8.64 16.87
CA TYR A 329 13.31 10.03 17.29
C TYR A 329 13.93 10.15 18.69
N ASN A 330 13.41 9.47 19.70
CA ASN A 330 13.94 9.52 21.08
C ASN A 330 15.43 9.12 21.18
N HIS A 331 15.88 8.15 20.39
CA HIS A 331 17.29 7.75 20.36
C HIS A 331 18.20 8.83 19.73
N LEU A 332 17.77 9.44 18.62
CA LEU A 332 18.51 10.52 17.94
C LEU A 332 18.48 11.83 18.76
N ILE A 333 17.43 12.04 19.54
CA ILE A 333 17.15 13.21 20.39
C ILE A 333 18.01 13.33 21.62
N GLY A 334 18.57 12.20 22.07
CA GLY A 334 19.73 12.21 22.95
C GLY A 334 20.90 13.06 22.40
N ARG A 335 20.90 13.41 21.10
CA ARG A 335 21.80 14.37 20.44
C ARG A 335 21.06 15.62 19.93
N LYS A 336 20.66 16.48 20.87
CA LYS A 336 20.53 17.97 20.86
C LYS A 336 20.27 18.85 19.61
N ASN A 337 20.06 18.41 18.37
CA ASN A 337 19.85 19.36 17.24
C ASN A 337 18.63 19.02 16.37
N TYR A 338 17.64 19.91 16.39
CA TYR A 338 16.28 19.72 15.88
C TYR A 338 15.92 20.82 14.89
N ALA A 339 15.77 20.44 13.62
CA ALA A 339 15.08 21.20 12.57
C ALA A 339 15.03 20.36 11.29
N TYR A 340 16.09 19.57 11.06
CA TYR A 340 16.31 18.87 9.79
C TYR A 340 15.44 17.63 9.58
N LEU A 341 14.99 16.94 10.64
CA LEU A 341 14.28 15.66 10.50
C LEU A 341 12.79 15.83 10.13
N LEU A 342 12.18 16.93 10.55
CA LEU A 342 10.81 17.30 10.18
C LEU A 342 10.75 17.85 8.74
N LEU A 343 11.84 18.50 8.29
CA LEU A 343 12.05 18.94 6.90
C LEU A 343 12.34 17.76 5.95
N LEU A 344 13.08 16.73 6.40
CA LEU A 344 13.42 15.58 5.55
C LEU A 344 12.16 14.78 5.12
N PHE A 345 11.17 14.63 6.00
CA PHE A 345 9.92 13.91 5.66
C PHE A 345 8.98 14.74 4.77
N LEU A 346 8.96 16.07 4.93
CA LEU A 346 8.22 16.95 4.01
C LEU A 346 8.82 16.92 2.59
N PHE A 347 10.13 16.75 2.46
CA PHE A 347 10.79 16.58 1.15
C PHE A 347 10.51 15.22 0.49
N ILE A 348 10.38 14.14 1.25
CA ILE A 348 10.08 12.79 0.68
C ILE A 348 8.63 12.69 0.20
N SER A 349 7.70 13.46 0.79
CA SER A 349 6.31 13.54 0.32
C SER A 349 6.15 14.27 -1.02
N CYS A 350 7.22 14.89 -1.53
CA CYS A 350 7.22 15.67 -2.77
C CYS A 350 7.92 14.93 -3.93
N GLN A 351 8.01 13.59 -3.88
CA GLN A 351 8.27 12.80 -5.08
C GLN A 351 6.94 12.42 -5.72
N ASN A 352 6.47 13.29 -6.60
CA ASN A 352 5.42 12.97 -7.57
C ASN A 352 5.79 11.65 -8.27
N LYS A 353 4.91 10.67 -8.13
CA LYS A 353 5.04 9.39 -8.82
C LYS A 353 4.71 9.66 -10.28
N ALA A 354 5.68 9.47 -11.17
CA ALA A 354 5.45 9.52 -12.60
C ALA A 354 4.33 8.54 -12.98
N GLU A 355 3.24 9.08 -13.51
CA GLU A 355 2.17 8.30 -14.12
C GLU A 355 2.76 7.45 -15.26
N LYS A 356 2.22 6.24 -15.45
CA LYS A 356 2.66 5.37 -16.54
C LYS A 356 2.13 5.92 -17.87
N ILE A 357 2.95 6.73 -18.53
CA ILE A 357 2.71 7.16 -19.91
C ILE A 357 2.92 5.96 -20.83
N GLY A 358 1.86 5.52 -21.50
CA GLY A 358 1.90 4.47 -22.53
C GLY A 358 1.81 5.08 -23.92
N LYS A 359 2.56 4.55 -24.89
CA LYS A 359 2.42 4.95 -26.30
C LYS A 359 1.26 4.20 -26.94
N ILE A 360 0.36 4.93 -27.60
CA ILE A 360 -0.76 4.36 -28.37
C ILE A 360 -0.48 4.61 -29.85
N ASN A 361 -0.75 3.61 -30.70
CA ASN A 361 -0.71 3.81 -32.15
C ASN A 361 -1.98 4.58 -32.59
N PRO A 362 -1.87 5.75 -33.22
CA PRO A 362 -3.03 6.54 -33.68
C PRO A 362 -4.00 5.75 -34.58
N ASP A 363 -3.51 4.79 -35.37
CA ASP A 363 -4.34 3.95 -36.25
C ASP A 363 -5.35 3.07 -35.50
N ASN A 364 -5.11 2.83 -34.21
CA ASN A 364 -5.98 2.01 -33.36
C ASN A 364 -7.08 2.83 -32.67
N ILE A 365 -7.10 4.16 -32.84
CA ILE A 365 -8.06 5.06 -32.21
C ILE A 365 -9.32 5.14 -33.08
N LYS A 366 -10.48 4.82 -32.49
CA LYS A 366 -11.78 5.04 -33.15
C LYS A 366 -12.22 6.48 -32.91
N LEU A 367 -12.61 7.17 -33.97
CA LEU A 367 -13.15 8.52 -33.89
C LEU A 367 -14.41 8.53 -32.99
N SER A 368 -14.44 9.46 -32.04
CA SER A 368 -15.60 9.69 -31.17
C SER A 368 -16.77 10.30 -31.95
N GLN A 369 -17.96 10.21 -31.36
CA GLN A 369 -19.11 10.97 -31.83
C GLN A 369 -18.90 12.46 -31.53
N VAL A 370 -19.64 13.33 -32.21
CA VAL A 370 -19.67 14.76 -31.87
C VAL A 370 -20.31 14.91 -30.49
N VAL A 371 -19.55 15.46 -29.54
CA VAL A 371 -19.94 15.57 -28.12
C VAL A 371 -20.06 17.01 -27.63
N SER A 372 -19.48 17.98 -28.34
CA SER A 372 -19.44 19.39 -27.93
C SER A 372 -19.92 20.33 -29.03
N ASP A 373 -20.58 21.42 -28.64
CA ASP A 373 -20.84 22.57 -29.50
C ASP A 373 -19.80 23.67 -29.27
N LEU A 374 -19.43 24.37 -30.34
CA LEU A 374 -18.39 25.39 -30.33
C LEU A 374 -18.99 26.79 -30.27
N THR A 375 -18.40 27.64 -29.44
CA THR A 375 -18.73 29.06 -29.36
C THR A 375 -18.24 29.81 -30.61
N SER A 376 -18.79 31.01 -30.86
CA SER A 376 -18.35 31.87 -31.97
C SER A 376 -16.86 32.23 -31.90
N GLU A 377 -16.32 32.42 -30.68
CA GLU A 377 -14.89 32.70 -30.46
C GLU A 377 -14.02 31.48 -30.82
N GLN A 378 -14.44 30.28 -30.40
CA GLN A 378 -13.73 29.05 -30.76
C GLN A 378 -13.73 28.81 -32.28
N LEU A 379 -14.85 29.08 -32.96
CA LEU A 379 -14.93 28.99 -34.42
C LEU A 379 -14.00 29.97 -35.14
N GLU A 380 -13.76 31.15 -34.58
CA GLU A 380 -12.79 32.11 -35.12
C GLU A 380 -11.36 31.58 -35.00
N LYS A 381 -10.97 31.11 -33.80
CA LYS A 381 -9.66 30.49 -33.58
C LYS A 381 -9.41 29.28 -34.48
N ILE A 382 -10.42 28.43 -34.68
CA ILE A 382 -10.33 27.27 -35.58
C ILE A 382 -10.09 27.69 -37.04
N LYS A 383 -10.68 28.81 -37.49
CA LYS A 383 -10.40 29.35 -38.83
C LYS A 383 -8.96 29.81 -38.95
N ASP A 384 -8.42 30.47 -37.92
CA ASP A 384 -7.04 30.94 -37.91
C ASP A 384 -6.04 29.78 -37.93
N ILE A 385 -6.35 28.69 -37.22
CA ILE A 385 -5.60 27.42 -37.25
C ILE A 385 -5.66 26.81 -38.66
N HIS A 386 -6.86 26.69 -39.24
CA HIS A 386 -7.05 26.11 -40.58
C HIS A 386 -6.27 26.89 -41.64
N GLU A 387 -6.35 28.22 -41.63
CA GLU A 387 -5.61 29.08 -42.55
C GLU A 387 -4.10 28.94 -42.37
N ALA A 388 -3.61 28.81 -41.13
CA ALA A 388 -2.19 28.62 -40.85
C ALA A 388 -1.60 27.38 -41.53
N PHE A 389 -2.40 26.31 -41.62
CA PHE A 389 -1.97 25.01 -42.13
C PHE A 389 -2.53 24.65 -43.50
N ALA A 390 -3.29 25.53 -44.15
CA ALA A 390 -3.98 25.25 -45.42
C ALA A 390 -3.05 24.79 -46.57
N GLU A 391 -1.76 25.14 -46.53
CA GLU A 391 -0.79 24.68 -47.52
C GLU A 391 -0.36 23.21 -47.31
N VAL A 392 -0.39 22.72 -46.08
CA VAL A 392 0.18 21.42 -45.66
C VAL A 392 -0.86 20.41 -45.20
N ASP A 393 -2.00 20.88 -44.70
CA ASP A 393 -3.17 20.08 -44.36
C ASP A 393 -4.28 20.31 -45.41
N LYS A 394 -4.77 19.21 -45.99
CA LYS A 394 -5.78 19.23 -47.07
C LYS A 394 -7.21 19.13 -46.54
N SER A 395 -7.39 19.09 -45.23
CA SER A 395 -8.70 19.03 -44.59
C SER A 395 -9.52 20.29 -44.91
N SER A 396 -10.83 20.13 -45.15
CA SER A 396 -11.72 21.28 -45.33
C SER A 396 -12.01 21.94 -43.98
N LEU A 397 -12.39 23.22 -43.98
CA LEU A 397 -12.73 23.94 -42.76
C LEU A 397 -13.88 23.24 -41.99
N GLU A 398 -14.87 22.70 -42.70
CA GLU A 398 -15.98 21.95 -42.11
C GLU A 398 -15.51 20.65 -41.43
N GLN A 399 -14.54 19.96 -42.03
CA GLN A 399 -13.94 18.76 -41.45
C GLN A 399 -13.17 19.12 -40.17
N THR A 400 -12.33 20.17 -40.22
CA THR A 400 -11.58 20.65 -39.06
C THR A 400 -12.51 21.05 -37.90
N ILE A 401 -13.59 21.80 -38.19
CA ILE A 401 -14.61 22.16 -37.19
C ILE A 401 -15.24 20.90 -36.60
N THR A 402 -15.55 19.90 -37.43
CA THR A 402 -16.15 18.64 -36.98
C THR A 402 -15.22 17.84 -36.08
N ASP A 403 -13.91 17.85 -36.35
CA ASP A 403 -12.93 17.13 -35.54
C ASP A 403 -12.78 17.78 -34.16
N PHE A 404 -12.72 19.11 -34.06
CA PHE A 404 -12.75 19.79 -32.74
C PHE A 404 -14.04 19.56 -31.94
N LYS A 405 -15.18 19.35 -32.61
CA LYS A 405 -16.45 19.03 -31.95
C LYS A 405 -16.49 17.63 -31.32
N ARG A 406 -15.54 16.76 -31.68
CA ARG A 406 -15.43 15.39 -31.16
C ARG A 406 -14.58 15.30 -29.90
N ASP A 407 -13.82 16.36 -29.59
CA ASP A 407 -13.03 16.45 -28.38
C ASP A 407 -13.91 16.71 -27.16
N LEU A 408 -13.59 16.05 -26.04
CA LEU A 408 -14.29 16.25 -24.77
C LEU A 408 -14.10 17.67 -24.23
N HIS A 409 -12.92 18.24 -24.49
CA HIS A 409 -12.50 19.58 -24.07
C HIS A 409 -11.92 20.37 -25.27
N PRO A 410 -12.76 20.84 -26.21
CA PRO A 410 -12.30 21.50 -27.43
C PRO A 410 -11.42 22.73 -27.18
N GLU A 411 -11.61 23.42 -26.05
CA GLU A 411 -10.80 24.55 -25.63
C GLU A 411 -9.31 24.23 -25.47
N ASN A 412 -8.98 23.06 -24.91
CA ASN A 412 -7.60 22.64 -24.68
C ASN A 412 -6.92 22.31 -26.01
N GLU A 413 -7.62 21.60 -26.88
CA GLU A 413 -7.11 21.27 -28.22
C GLU A 413 -6.91 22.53 -29.05
N ILE A 414 -7.86 23.47 -29.05
CA ILE A 414 -7.71 24.74 -29.75
C ILE A 414 -6.45 25.49 -29.27
N GLU A 415 -6.14 25.48 -27.98
CA GLU A 415 -4.93 26.10 -27.45
C GLU A 415 -3.65 25.43 -27.99
N ILE A 416 -3.57 24.10 -27.95
CA ILE A 416 -2.44 23.34 -28.48
C ILE A 416 -2.22 23.65 -29.98
N TRP A 417 -3.29 23.62 -30.77
CA TRP A 417 -3.23 23.87 -32.21
C TRP A 417 -2.89 25.33 -32.55
N MET A 418 -3.36 26.30 -31.75
CA MET A 418 -2.96 27.71 -31.87
C MET A 418 -1.46 27.88 -31.66
N GLN A 419 -0.88 27.26 -30.64
CA GLN A 419 0.56 27.32 -30.39
C GLN A 419 1.36 26.66 -31.51
N MET A 420 0.88 25.54 -32.04
CA MET A 420 1.49 24.92 -33.22
C MET A 420 1.47 25.89 -34.41
N ALA A 421 0.34 26.58 -34.64
CA ALA A 421 0.19 27.55 -35.72
C ALA A 421 1.11 28.76 -35.54
N GLU A 422 1.26 29.26 -34.31
CA GLU A 422 2.20 30.33 -33.97
C GLU A 422 3.65 29.92 -34.20
N ALA A 423 4.04 28.71 -33.76
CA ALA A 423 5.39 28.20 -33.97
C ALA A 423 5.71 28.03 -35.47
N TYR A 424 4.74 27.49 -36.21
CA TYR A 424 4.84 27.31 -37.66
C TYR A 424 4.99 28.64 -38.41
N LYS A 425 4.09 29.60 -38.15
CA LYS A 425 4.16 30.96 -38.73
C LYS A 425 5.44 31.67 -38.30
N GLY A 426 5.84 31.55 -37.03
CA GLY A 426 7.03 32.16 -36.45
C GLY A 426 8.31 31.73 -37.15
N TYR A 427 8.49 30.42 -37.35
CA TYR A 427 9.65 29.89 -38.09
C TYR A 427 9.64 30.32 -39.56
N LEU A 428 8.50 30.18 -40.25
CA LEU A 428 8.40 30.48 -41.69
C LEU A 428 8.48 31.97 -42.02
N SER A 429 8.17 32.86 -41.07
CA SER A 429 8.35 34.30 -41.23
C SER A 429 9.82 34.70 -41.44
N LYS A 430 10.75 33.91 -40.89
CA LYS A 430 12.20 34.13 -40.99
C LYS A 430 12.87 33.26 -42.05
N ASN A 431 12.25 32.13 -42.38
CA ASN A 431 12.82 31.10 -43.24
C ASN A 431 11.87 30.76 -44.39
N LYS A 432 12.20 31.20 -45.62
CA LYS A 432 11.44 30.82 -46.81
C LYS A 432 11.70 29.35 -47.13
N LYS A 433 10.63 28.56 -47.19
CA LYS A 433 10.65 27.11 -47.43
C LYS A 433 9.70 26.73 -48.56
N ASN A 434 10.06 25.70 -49.32
CA ASN A 434 9.18 25.11 -50.33
C ASN A 434 8.09 24.24 -49.67
N LEU A 435 7.15 23.72 -50.45
CA LEU A 435 6.01 22.96 -49.92
C LEU A 435 6.44 21.69 -49.18
N ASP A 436 7.46 20.97 -49.67
CA ASP A 436 7.94 19.75 -49.05
C ASP A 436 8.63 20.02 -47.70
N GLU A 437 9.43 21.10 -47.65
CA GLU A 437 10.03 21.59 -46.41
C GLU A 437 8.97 22.07 -45.41
N LYS A 438 7.94 22.80 -45.87
CA LYS A 438 6.81 23.25 -45.04
C LYS A 438 6.06 22.06 -44.43
N ASN A 439 5.84 21.00 -45.20
CA ASN A 439 5.23 19.77 -44.71
C ASN A 439 6.08 19.10 -43.62
N GLU A 440 7.41 19.14 -43.76
CA GLU A 440 8.32 18.59 -42.75
C GLU A 440 8.33 19.42 -41.46
N VAL A 441 8.31 20.76 -41.57
CA VAL A 441 8.15 21.67 -40.42
C VAL A 441 6.86 21.37 -39.66
N PHE A 442 5.74 21.22 -40.38
CA PHE A 442 4.44 20.89 -39.77
C PHE A 442 4.48 19.56 -39.01
N LYS A 443 5.00 18.49 -39.63
CA LYS A 443 5.13 17.17 -38.98
C LYS A 443 6.01 17.19 -37.74
N LEU A 444 7.08 17.98 -37.78
CA LEU A 444 7.99 18.11 -36.65
C LEU A 444 7.33 18.84 -35.47
N ILE A 445 6.58 19.92 -35.73
CA ILE A 445 5.82 20.64 -34.71
C ILE A 445 4.69 19.77 -34.14
N LEU A 446 3.96 19.06 -35.00
CA LEU A 446 2.94 18.11 -34.57
C LEU A 446 3.55 16.99 -33.70
N SER A 447 4.72 16.47 -34.06
CA SER A 447 5.41 15.50 -33.20
C SER A 447 5.76 16.11 -31.85
N ARG A 448 6.24 17.37 -31.84
CA ARG A 448 6.61 18.09 -30.62
C ARG A 448 5.44 18.39 -29.68
N SER A 449 4.21 18.54 -30.16
CA SER A 449 3.06 18.69 -29.26
C SER A 449 2.80 17.44 -28.42
N MET A 450 3.22 16.27 -28.91
CA MET A 450 3.00 14.97 -28.26
C MET A 450 4.23 14.40 -27.52
N MET A 451 5.44 14.88 -27.83
CA MET A 451 6.69 14.37 -27.24
C MET A 451 7.76 15.44 -27.06
N ASN A 452 8.87 15.12 -26.38
CA ASN A 452 9.97 16.07 -26.19
C ASN A 452 10.73 16.36 -27.51
N SER A 453 11.56 17.39 -27.51
CA SER A 453 12.25 17.86 -28.72
C SER A 453 13.19 16.83 -29.33
N GLU A 454 13.94 16.09 -28.51
CA GLU A 454 14.85 15.06 -28.97
C GLU A 454 14.09 13.92 -29.65
N GLU A 455 13.04 13.43 -29.01
CA GLU A 455 12.21 12.34 -29.51
C GLU A 455 11.43 12.75 -30.77
N ALA A 456 10.98 14.00 -30.85
CA ALA A 456 10.31 14.54 -32.03
C ALA A 456 11.23 14.56 -33.26
N ILE A 457 12.50 14.97 -33.07
CA ILE A 457 13.50 14.97 -34.16
C ILE A 457 13.80 13.54 -34.62
N GLU A 458 13.93 12.59 -33.70
CA GLU A 458 14.21 11.18 -34.02
C GLU A 458 13.05 10.51 -34.76
N ASN A 459 11.80 10.74 -34.31
CA ASN A 459 10.62 10.12 -34.92
C ASN A 459 10.18 10.75 -36.24
N SER A 460 10.57 12.01 -36.51
CA SER A 460 10.12 12.74 -37.70
C SER A 460 10.77 12.29 -39.02
N ASN A 461 11.82 11.46 -38.99
CA ASN A 461 12.54 10.98 -40.19
C ASN A 461 12.86 12.12 -41.19
N LEU A 462 13.56 13.16 -40.70
CA LEU A 462 13.86 14.38 -41.44
C LEU A 462 14.55 14.11 -42.79
N LYS A 463 14.02 14.69 -43.88
CA LYS A 463 14.56 14.57 -45.24
C LYS A 463 15.05 15.90 -45.78
N TYR A 464 14.37 16.99 -45.44
CA TYR A 464 14.61 18.32 -45.98
C TYR A 464 15.21 19.28 -44.95
N LEU A 465 14.94 19.08 -43.66
CA LEU A 465 15.51 19.90 -42.59
C LEU A 465 16.79 19.29 -42.04
N SER A 466 17.84 20.10 -41.90
CA SER A 466 19.00 19.71 -41.11
C SER A 466 18.63 19.63 -39.62
N LYS A 467 19.41 18.86 -38.83
CA LYS A 467 19.20 18.77 -37.37
C LYS A 467 19.22 20.14 -36.68
N LYS A 468 20.04 21.08 -37.19
CA LYS A 468 20.12 22.45 -36.66
C LYS A 468 18.84 23.23 -36.96
N GLU A 469 18.32 23.13 -38.18
CA GLU A 469 17.05 23.77 -38.54
C GLU A 469 15.88 23.16 -37.77
N ALA A 470 15.88 21.84 -37.55
CA ALA A 470 14.87 21.18 -36.74
C ALA A 470 14.86 21.69 -35.30
N GLN A 471 16.04 21.86 -34.68
CA GLN A 471 16.16 22.48 -33.35
C GLN A 471 15.67 23.93 -33.35
N GLU A 472 15.93 24.68 -34.43
CA GLU A 472 15.43 26.04 -34.57
C GLU A 472 13.90 26.06 -34.68
N VAL A 473 13.29 25.18 -35.48
CA VAL A 473 11.82 25.03 -35.58
C VAL A 473 11.22 24.79 -34.19
N LEU A 474 11.78 23.83 -33.44
CA LEU A 474 11.26 23.48 -32.12
C LEU A 474 11.47 24.57 -31.07
N SER A 475 12.40 25.51 -31.27
CA SER A 475 12.58 26.66 -30.38
C SER A 475 11.43 27.67 -30.42
N PHE A 476 10.57 27.61 -31.43
CA PHE A 476 9.35 28.43 -31.51
C PHE A 476 8.16 27.81 -30.76
N TYR A 477 8.27 26.56 -30.28
CA TYR A 477 7.21 25.88 -29.54
C TYR A 477 7.64 25.69 -28.07
N ASN A 478 7.06 26.49 -27.17
CA ASN A 478 7.54 26.60 -25.78
C ASN A 478 6.90 25.61 -24.81
N ASP A 479 5.80 24.97 -25.20
CA ASP A 479 5.00 24.18 -24.26
C ASP A 479 5.53 22.76 -24.09
N ALA A 480 5.38 22.25 -22.86
CA ALA A 480 5.72 20.88 -22.55
C ALA A 480 4.63 19.94 -23.08
N PRO A 481 4.99 18.78 -23.66
CA PRO A 481 3.99 17.83 -24.14
C PRO A 481 3.19 17.29 -22.95
N GLN A 482 1.86 17.29 -23.06
CA GLN A 482 0.98 16.72 -22.05
C GLN A 482 0.42 15.38 -22.54
N PRO A 483 0.49 14.30 -21.73
CA PRO A 483 -0.11 13.03 -22.11
C PRO A 483 -1.64 13.16 -22.15
N LEU A 484 -2.27 12.54 -23.15
CA LEU A 484 -3.72 12.41 -23.21
C LEU A 484 -4.23 11.54 -22.06
N ILE A 485 -5.29 12.01 -21.39
CA ILE A 485 -6.01 11.23 -20.38
C ILE A 485 -6.99 10.32 -21.12
N VAL A 486 -6.78 9.01 -21.02
CA VAL A 486 -7.72 8.00 -21.54
C VAL A 486 -8.64 7.58 -20.39
N GLU A 487 -9.91 7.98 -20.45
CA GLU A 487 -10.96 7.53 -19.52
C GLU A 487 -11.54 6.16 -19.87
#